data_AF-A0A3A6P7M5-F1
#
_entry.id   AF-A0A3A6P7M5-F1
#
_cell.length_a   1.000
_cell.length_b   1.000
_cell.length_c   1.000
_cell.angle_alpha   90.00
_cell.angle_beta   90.00
_cell.angle_gamma   90.00
#
_symmetry.space_group_name_H-M   'P 1'
#
loop_
_entity.id
_entity.type
_entity.pdbx_description
1 polymer ?
#
loop_
_entity_poly.entity_id
_entity_poly.type
_entity_poly.pdbx_seq_one_letter_code
_entity_poly.pdbx_strand_id
1 'polypeptide(L)'
;MATPLKSEEISRVELSEDGVLFLQLASGGSPSYQYVYRAAAGIYWDQERAAFKFATKKDSQCAKWFAHIVNVAGQEMGLRLQLSPDVA
;
A
#
# COMPACT_ATOMS: atom_id res chain seq x y z
N MET A 1 -18.94 -17.78 3.06
CA MET A 1 -19.19 -16.48 3.73
C MET A 1 -18.04 -15.56 3.34
N ALA A 2 -18.31 -14.42 2.71
CA ALA A 2 -17.25 -13.47 2.37
C ALA A 2 -16.91 -12.66 3.63
N THR A 3 -15.69 -12.75 4.12
CA THR A 3 -15.21 -11.92 5.23
C THR A 3 -15.30 -10.45 4.80
N PRO A 4 -15.89 -9.54 5.61
CA PRO A 4 -15.96 -8.14 5.23
C PRO A 4 -14.54 -7.59 5.10
N LEU A 5 -14.21 -7.09 3.92
CA LEU A 5 -12.93 -6.44 3.65
C LEU A 5 -12.83 -5.18 4.50
N LYS A 6 -11.75 -5.05 5.26
CA LYS A 6 -11.50 -3.83 6.04
C LYS A 6 -11.09 -2.72 5.08
N SER A 7 -11.78 -1.58 5.12
CA SER A 7 -11.45 -0.44 4.25
C SER A 7 -10.38 0.44 4.89
N GLU A 8 -9.43 0.89 4.08
CA GLU A 8 -8.34 1.78 4.47
C GLU A 8 -8.21 2.90 3.43
N GLU A 9 -8.10 4.13 3.90
CA GLU A 9 -7.98 5.30 3.05
C GLU A 9 -6.52 5.68 2.83
N ILE A 10 -6.14 5.89 1.58
CA ILE A 10 -4.83 6.37 1.17
C ILE A 10 -4.86 7.90 1.20
N SER A 11 -4.15 8.48 2.16
CA SER A 11 -4.04 9.94 2.33
C SER A 11 -2.96 10.56 1.45
N ARG A 12 -1.95 9.79 1.04
CA ARG A 12 -0.84 10.28 0.23
C ARG A 12 -0.21 9.18 -0.61
N VAL A 13 0.17 9.54 -1.84
CA VAL A 13 0.95 8.70 -2.74
C VAL A 13 2.24 9.41 -3.09
N GLU A 14 3.39 8.83 -2.74
CA GLU A 14 4.70 9.46 -2.94
C GLU A 14 5.65 8.50 -3.66
N LEU A 15 6.34 8.98 -4.70
CA LEU A 15 7.48 8.28 -5.30
C LEU A 15 8.77 8.98 -4.85
N SER A 16 9.63 8.28 -4.11
CA SER A 16 10.92 8.84 -3.70
C SER A 16 11.91 8.89 -4.86
N GLU A 17 12.97 9.70 -4.71
CA GLU A 17 14.06 9.82 -5.69
C GLU A 17 14.79 8.49 -5.93
N ASP A 18 14.81 7.60 -4.92
CA ASP A 18 15.33 6.24 -5.03
C ASP A 18 14.44 5.28 -5.83
N GLY A 19 13.26 5.73 -6.28
CA GLY A 19 12.29 4.89 -6.99
C GLY A 19 11.54 3.95 -6.05
N VAL A 20 11.19 4.41 -4.85
CA VAL A 20 10.30 3.68 -3.93
C VAL A 20 8.95 4.36 -3.91
N LEU A 21 7.91 3.60 -4.25
CA LEU A 21 6.52 4.05 -4.18
C LEU A 21 5.99 3.81 -2.78
N PHE A 22 5.40 4.84 -2.18
CA PHE A 22 4.75 4.82 -0.87
C PHE A 22 3.26 5.13 -1.00
N LEU A 23 2.45 4.36 -0.29
CA LEU A 23 1.00 4.48 -0.16
C LEU A 23 0.66 4.65 1.32
N GLN A 24 0.59 5.90 1.77
CA GLN A 24 0.33 6.24 3.16
C GLN A 24 -1.15 6.13 3.50
N LEU A 25 -1.45 5.51 4.64
CA LEU A 25 -2.82 5.35 5.12
C LEU A 25 -3.21 6.47 6.10
N ALA A 26 -4.39 7.03 5.93
CA ALA A 26 -4.94 8.07 6.80
C ALA A 26 -5.13 7.59 8.25
N SER A 27 -5.43 6.30 8.42
CA SER A 27 -5.69 5.67 9.72
C SER A 27 -4.43 5.48 10.59
N GLY A 28 -3.24 5.64 10.02
CA GLY A 28 -1.99 5.17 10.63
C GLY A 28 -1.72 3.66 10.45
N GLY A 29 -2.65 2.95 9.82
CA GLY A 29 -2.57 1.52 9.54
C GLY A 29 -2.74 0.62 10.76
N SER A 30 -2.31 -0.63 10.63
CA SER A 30 -2.38 -1.66 11.67
C SER A 30 -1.02 -2.31 11.87
N PRO A 31 -0.62 -2.66 13.10
CA PRO A 31 0.60 -3.44 13.35
C PRO A 31 0.64 -4.76 12.57
N SER A 32 -0.52 -5.33 12.22
CA SER A 32 -0.61 -6.54 11.40
C SER A 32 -0.13 -6.35 9.96
N TYR A 33 -0.09 -5.12 9.44
CA TYR A 33 0.36 -4.83 8.08
C TYR A 33 1.86 -5.08 7.89
N GLN A 34 2.62 -5.12 8.99
CA GLN A 34 4.02 -5.56 8.96
C GLN A 34 4.20 -6.95 8.34
N TYR A 35 3.17 -7.79 8.29
CA TYR A 35 3.26 -9.14 7.72
C TYR A 35 3.03 -9.22 6.20
N VAL A 36 2.84 -8.09 5.52
CA VAL A 36 2.59 -8.05 4.05
C VAL A 36 3.75 -8.64 3.24
N TYR A 37 4.98 -8.59 3.75
CA TYR A 37 6.15 -9.20 3.10
C TYR A 37 5.99 -10.71 2.88
N ARG A 38 5.14 -11.39 3.67
CA ARG A 38 4.87 -12.82 3.55
C ARG A 38 4.18 -13.20 2.24
N ALA A 39 3.53 -12.23 1.60
CA ALA A 39 2.95 -12.39 0.26
C ALA A 39 4.00 -12.61 -0.85
N ALA A 40 5.30 -12.45 -0.55
CA ALA A 40 6.39 -12.54 -1.50
C ALA A 40 6.23 -11.64 -2.75
N ALA A 41 5.45 -10.57 -2.64
CA ALA A 41 5.08 -9.69 -3.74
C ALA A 41 5.97 -8.44 -3.88
N GLY A 42 7.07 -8.36 -3.11
CA GLY A 42 7.98 -7.19 -3.07
C GLY A 42 7.41 -5.97 -2.34
N ILE A 43 6.30 -6.14 -1.60
CA ILE A 43 5.63 -5.09 -0.84
C ILE A 43 6.02 -5.21 0.62
N TYR A 44 6.29 -4.07 1.24
CA TYR A 44 6.64 -3.96 2.64
C TYR A 44 5.75 -2.91 3.31
N TRP A 45 5.63 -3.01 4.63
CA TRP A 45 5.01 -1.98 5.44
C TRP A 45 6.08 -1.09 6.06
N ASP A 46 5.87 0.21 5.97
CA ASP A 46 6.68 1.24 6.61
C ASP A 46 5.91 1.80 7.81
N GLN A 47 6.32 1.40 9.01
CA GLN A 47 5.59 1.74 10.23
C GLN A 47 5.72 3.23 10.58
N GLU A 48 6.87 3.85 10.28
CA GLU A 48 7.11 5.27 10.59
C GLU A 48 6.25 6.17 9.70
N ARG A 49 6.11 5.80 8.43
CA ARG A 49 5.29 6.55 7.46
C ARG A 49 3.84 6.09 7.41
N ALA A 50 3.48 5.03 8.14
CA ALA A 50 2.19 4.35 8.02
C ALA A 50 1.83 4.04 6.56
N ALA A 51 2.79 3.48 5.80
CA ALA A 51 2.68 3.34 4.36
C ALA A 51 3.04 1.95 3.84
N PHE A 52 2.32 1.47 2.83
CA PHE A 52 2.82 0.37 2.01
C PHE A 52 3.89 0.89 1.06
N LYS A 53 5.01 0.19 0.97
CA LYS A 53 6.11 0.55 0.09
C LYS A 53 6.50 -0.55 -0.89
N PHE A 54 6.85 -0.15 -2.09
CA PHE A 54 7.34 -1.03 -3.16
C PHE A 54 8.51 -0.36 -3.88
N ALA A 55 9.63 -1.07 -4.01
CA ALA A 55 10.77 -0.59 -4.79
C ALA A 55 10.50 -0.80 -6.28
N THR A 56 10.18 0.28 -7.01
CA THR A 56 9.88 0.22 -8.45
C THR A 56 11.12 0.00 -9.30
N LYS A 57 12.33 0.04 -8.71
CA LYS A 57 13.62 -0.04 -9.42
C LYS A 57 13.74 1.02 -10.53
N LYS A 58 13.18 2.22 -10.31
CA LYS A 58 13.10 3.32 -11.29
C LYS A 58 12.26 3.01 -12.54
N ASP A 59 11.41 2.00 -12.45
CA ASP A 59 10.37 1.77 -13.46
C ASP A 59 9.37 2.93 -13.44
N SER A 60 9.07 3.47 -14.62
CA SER A 60 8.19 4.64 -14.79
C SER A 60 6.69 4.30 -14.71
N GLN A 61 6.31 3.02 -14.60
CA GLN A 61 4.90 2.59 -14.56
C GLN A 61 4.32 2.66 -13.14
N CYS A 62 4.37 3.84 -12.51
CA CYS A 62 3.88 4.05 -11.14
C CYS A 62 2.43 3.60 -10.95
N ALA A 63 1.55 3.83 -11.94
CA ALA A 63 0.16 3.39 -11.91
C ALA A 63 0.01 1.85 -11.82
N LYS A 64 0.90 1.11 -12.49
CA LYS A 64 0.93 -0.37 -12.42
C LYS A 64 1.34 -0.84 -11.03
N TRP A 65 2.36 -0.22 -10.44
CA TRP A 65 2.84 -0.57 -9.11
C TRP A 65 1.85 -0.16 -8.01
N PHE A 66 1.15 0.96 -8.18
CA PHE A 66 0.01 1.33 -7.35
C PHE A 66 -1.06 0.23 -7.37
N ALA A 67 -1.51 -0.18 -8.56
CA ALA A 67 -2.53 -1.22 -8.70
C ALA A 67 -2.06 -2.57 -8.13
N HIS A 68 -0.77 -2.90 -8.29
CA HIS A 68 -0.17 -4.09 -7.70
C HIS A 68 -0.26 -4.09 -6.17
N ILE A 69 0.07 -2.98 -5.52
CA ILE A 69 0.01 -2.86 -4.06
C ILE A 69 -1.43 -2.97 -3.56
N VAL A 70 -2.37 -2.29 -4.20
CA VAL A 70 -3.81 -2.37 -3.87
C VAL A 70 -4.32 -3.80 -4.00
N ASN A 71 -3.96 -4.51 -5.06
CA ASN A 71 -4.41 -5.87 -5.29
C ASN A 71 -3.85 -6.84 -4.24
N VAL A 72 -2.54 -6.78 -3.95
CA VAL A 72 -1.92 -7.65 -2.94
C VAL A 72 -2.49 -7.37 -1.54
N ALA A 73 -2.67 -6.11 -1.16
CA ALA A 73 -3.30 -5.76 0.11
C ALA A 73 -4.73 -6.34 0.21
N GLY A 74 -5.49 -6.33 -0.89
CA GLY A 74 -6.81 -6.96 -0.95
C GLY A 74 -6.79 -8.47 -0.81
N GLN A 75 -5.93 -9.16 -1.55
CA GLN A 75 -5.88 -10.62 -1.56
C GLN A 75 -5.30 -11.20 -0.27
N GLU A 76 -4.22 -10.60 0.24
CA GLU A 76 -3.41 -11.18 1.32
C GLU A 76 -3.81 -10.67 2.69
N MET A 77 -4.39 -9.46 2.76
CA MET A 77 -4.74 -8.83 4.04
C MET A 77 -6.24 -8.57 4.17
N GLY A 78 -7.04 -8.87 3.15
CA GLY A 78 -8.47 -8.57 3.16
C GLY A 78 -8.74 -7.06 3.24
N LEU A 79 -7.87 -6.24 2.66
CA LEU A 79 -7.99 -4.78 2.70
C LEU A 79 -8.61 -4.21 1.43
N ARG A 80 -9.48 -3.22 1.58
CA ARG A 80 -9.92 -2.37 0.49
C ARG A 80 -9.24 -1.02 0.61
N LEU A 81 -8.14 -0.83 -0.13
CA LEU A 81 -7.47 0.46 -0.21
C LEU A 81 -8.24 1.40 -1.14
N GLN A 82 -8.53 2.62 -0.69
CA GLN A 82 -9.25 3.63 -1.47
C GLN A 82 -8.51 4.96 -1.40
N LEU A 83 -8.44 5.70 -2.50
CA LEU A 83 -7.90 7.06 -2.48
C LEU A 83 -8.87 7.96 -1.71
N SER A 84 -8.35 8.72 -0.75
CA SER A 84 -9.14 9.80 -0.13
C SER A 84 -9.45 10.87 -1.19
N PRO A 85 -10.63 11.51 -1.11
CA PRO A 85 -10.99 12.61 -2.01
C PRO A 85 -10.04 13.82 -1.88
N ASP A 86 -9.35 13.96 -0.75
CA ASP A 86 -8.36 15.00 -0.44
C ASP A 86 -6.90 14.52 -0.60
N VAL A 87 -6.66 13.45 -1.36
CA VAL A 87 -5.29 12.95 -1.58
C VAL A 87 -4.45 14.03 -2.30
N ALA A 88 -3.31 14.38 -1.69
CA ALA A 88 -2.34 15.36 -2.20
C ALA A 88 -1.12 14.69 -2.84
#